data_AF-A0AA37BSJ4-F1
#
_entry.id   AF-A0AA37BSJ4-F1
#
_cell.length_a   1.000
_cell.length_b   1.000
_cell.length_c   1.000
_cell.angle_alpha   90.00
_cell.angle_beta   90.00
_cell.angle_gamma   90.00
#
_symmetry.space_group_name_H-M   'P 1'
#
loop_
_entity.id
_entity.type
_entity.pdbx_description
1 polymer ?
#
loop_
_entity_poly.entity_id
_entity_poly.type
_entity_poly.pdbx_seq_one_letter_code
_entity_poly.pdbx_strand_id
1 'polypeptide(L)'
;MRSTFGKRELRAIARERIWHMFDLASVEDDPALAARYIVIMERLALRMDLTLPKEIKRSYCKVCKWPYRFGTVLRIRRRLLIVHCGHCGDIRRIPLEKVSR
;
A
#
# COMPACT_ATOMS: atom_id res chain seq x y z
N MET A 1 10.85 -8.24 29.27
CA MET A 1 9.44 -8.52 28.89
C MET A 1 9.42 -9.52 27.74
N ARG A 2 9.21 -10.81 28.03
CA ARG A 2 8.86 -11.79 26.99
C ARG A 2 7.35 -11.75 26.87
N SER A 3 6.84 -11.04 25.88
CA SER A 3 5.41 -11.08 25.62
C SER A 3 5.07 -12.45 25.03
N THR A 4 4.35 -13.25 25.79
CA THR A 4 3.79 -14.54 25.35
C THR A 4 2.53 -14.30 24.53
N PHE A 5 2.65 -13.55 23.43
CA PHE A 5 1.52 -13.30 22.55
C PHE A 5 1.25 -14.53 21.69
N GLY A 6 -0.04 -14.89 21.57
CA GLY A 6 -0.46 -15.98 20.69
C GLY A 6 -0.26 -15.62 19.21
N LYS A 7 -0.14 -16.62 18.33
CA LYS A 7 0.01 -16.39 16.87
C LYS A 7 -1.10 -15.50 16.27
N ARG A 8 -2.34 -15.65 16.73
CA ARG A 8 -3.50 -14.85 16.27
C ARG A 8 -3.38 -13.39 16.70
N GLU A 9 -2.95 -13.16 17.93
CA GLU A 9 -2.76 -11.85 18.51
C GLU A 9 -1.61 -11.09 17.83
N LEU A 10 -0.47 -11.77 17.59
CA LEU A 10 0.63 -11.21 16.81
C LEU A 10 0.21 -10.79 15.40
N ARG A 11 -0.65 -11.59 14.75
CA ARG A 11 -1.21 -11.24 13.43
C ARG A 11 -2.17 -10.04 13.51
N ALA A 12 -2.96 -9.92 14.58
CA ALA A 12 -3.85 -8.77 14.79
C ALA A 12 -3.02 -7.48 14.98
N ILE A 13 -2.04 -7.50 15.89
CA ILE A 13 -1.12 -6.38 16.13
C ILE A 13 -0.38 -6.00 14.84
N ALA A 14 0.06 -6.99 14.06
CA ALA A 14 0.74 -6.71 12.80
C ALA A 14 -0.19 -6.04 11.77
N ARG A 15 -1.48 -6.39 11.71
CA ARG A 15 -2.46 -5.71 10.86
C ARG A 15 -2.69 -4.27 11.30
N GLU A 16 -2.84 -4.03 12.60
CA GLU A 16 -2.96 -2.67 13.15
C GLU A 16 -1.74 -1.82 12.79
N ARG A 17 -0.54 -2.38 12.95
CA ARG A 17 0.71 -1.70 12.56
C ARG A 17 0.81 -1.41 11.07
N ILE A 18 0.33 -2.32 10.21
CA ILE A 18 0.27 -2.09 8.77
C ILE A 18 -0.61 -0.89 8.45
N TRP A 19 -1.80 -0.82 9.05
CA TRP A 19 -2.70 0.32 8.88
C TRP A 19 -2.08 1.61 9.40
N HIS A 20 -1.52 1.60 10.60
CA HIS A 20 -0.88 2.78 11.17
C HIS A 20 0.28 3.29 10.29
N MET A 21 1.15 2.40 9.79
CA MET A 21 2.22 2.77 8.86
C MET A 21 1.68 3.34 7.54
N PHE A 22 0.57 2.78 7.06
CA PHE A 22 -0.10 3.30 5.87
C PHE A 22 -0.68 4.69 6.10
N ASP A 23 -1.30 4.93 7.25
CA ASP A 23 -1.87 6.23 7.62
C ASP A 23 -0.77 7.29 7.73
N LEU A 24 0.36 6.97 8.37
CA LEU A 24 1.55 7.84 8.40
C LEU A 24 2.04 8.18 6.98
N ALA A 25 2.17 7.16 6.11
CA ALA A 25 2.55 7.38 4.72
C ALA A 25 1.53 8.21 3.93
N SER A 26 0.26 8.18 4.35
CA SER A 26 -0.82 8.89 3.66
C SER A 26 -0.88 10.37 4.02
N VAL A 27 -0.45 10.77 5.22
CA VAL A 27 -0.44 12.17 5.67
C VAL A 27 0.91 12.85 5.49
N GLU A 28 1.98 12.07 5.31
CA GLU A 28 3.32 12.57 5.05
C GLU A 28 3.38 13.36 3.74
N ASP A 29 4.08 14.49 3.76
CA ASP A 29 4.25 15.39 2.62
C ASP A 29 5.60 15.19 1.92
N ASP A 30 6.63 14.71 2.63
CA ASP A 30 7.87 14.26 2.00
C ASP A 30 7.65 12.90 1.33
N PRO A 31 7.65 12.84 -0.01
CA PRO A 31 7.33 11.61 -0.71
C PRO A 31 8.40 10.51 -0.53
N ALA A 32 9.65 10.87 -0.24
CA ALA A 32 10.71 9.90 0.04
C ALA A 32 10.48 9.24 1.41
N LEU A 33 10.07 10.01 2.41
CA LEU A 33 9.71 9.49 3.73
C LEU A 33 8.44 8.63 3.67
N ALA A 34 7.43 9.07 2.91
CA ALA A 34 6.22 8.28 2.66
C ALA A 34 6.54 6.92 1.99
N ALA A 35 7.42 6.91 0.99
CA ALA A 35 7.88 5.67 0.35
C ALA A 35 8.61 4.75 1.35
N ARG A 36 9.39 5.32 2.28
CA ARG A 36 10.07 4.56 3.34
C ARG A 36 9.08 3.87 4.28
N TYR A 37 8.00 4.54 4.68
CA TYR A 37 6.94 3.92 5.48
C TYR A 37 6.30 2.74 4.76
N ILE A 38 6.04 2.86 3.46
CA ILE A 38 5.50 1.77 2.62
C ILE A 38 6.46 0.58 2.56
N VAL A 39 7.77 0.82 2.41
CA VAL A 39 8.79 -0.26 2.43
C VAL A 39 8.78 -1.00 3.76
N ILE A 40 8.71 -0.28 4.87
CA ILE A 40 8.67 -0.87 6.23
C ILE A 40 7.38 -1.71 6.40
N MET A 41 6.24 -1.16 5.97
CA MET A 41 4.96 -1.84 5.98
C MET A 41 4.97 -3.14 5.16
N GLU A 42 5.50 -3.14 3.93
CA GLU A 42 5.61 -4.34 3.10
C GLU A 42 6.50 -5.40 3.76
N ARG A 43 7.64 -5.00 4.34
CA ARG A 43 8.54 -5.91 5.06
C ARG A 43 7.85 -6.55 6.27
N LEU A 44 7.04 -5.78 7.00
CA LEU A 44 6.25 -6.30 8.11
C LEU A 44 5.21 -7.31 7.63
N ALA A 45 4.48 -6.98 6.56
CA ALA A 45 3.47 -7.86 5.97
C ALA A 45 4.09 -9.18 5.49
N LEU A 46 5.23 -9.11 4.80
CA LEU A 46 5.96 -10.29 4.34
C LEU A 46 6.43 -11.16 5.52
N ARG A 47 7.03 -10.55 6.54
CA ARG A 47 7.51 -11.29 7.73
C ARG A 47 6.38 -12.02 8.46
N MET A 48 5.18 -11.44 8.47
CA MET A 48 4.03 -11.99 9.18
C MET A 48 3.12 -12.86 8.29
N ASP A 49 3.48 -13.02 7.01
CA ASP A 49 2.67 -13.72 6.00
C ASP A 49 1.23 -13.15 5.94
N LEU A 50 1.15 -11.81 5.85
CA LEU A 50 -0.12 -11.07 5.79
C LEU A 50 -0.35 -10.51 4.38
N THR A 51 -1.55 -10.76 3.87
CA THR A 51 -2.00 -10.12 2.63
C THR A 51 -2.41 -8.67 2.92
N LEU A 52 -1.76 -7.72 2.24
CA LEU A 52 -2.17 -6.32 2.30
C LEU A 52 -3.59 -6.12 1.71
N PRO A 53 -4.43 -5.29 2.34
CA PRO A 53 -5.74 -4.85 1.81
C PRO A 53 -5.66 -4.29 0.38
N LYS A 54 -6.78 -4.37 -0.36
CA LYS A 54 -6.81 -3.94 -1.78
C LYS A 54 -6.53 -2.43 -1.90
N GLU A 55 -7.01 -1.65 -0.95
CA GLU A 55 -6.91 -0.19 -0.84
C GLU A 55 -5.44 0.22 -0.75
N ILE A 56 -4.72 -0.34 0.22
CA ILE A 56 -3.28 -0.13 0.41
C ILE A 56 -2.53 -0.62 -0.84
N LYS A 57 -2.85 -1.81 -1.36
CA LYS A 57 -2.14 -2.33 -2.54
C LYS A 57 -2.30 -1.46 -3.76
N ARG A 58 -3.33 -0.60 -3.86
CA ARG A 58 -3.62 0.25 -5.02
C ARG A 58 -3.10 1.69 -4.87
N SER A 59 -2.67 2.10 -3.67
CA SER A 59 -2.28 3.49 -3.38
C SER A 59 -0.84 3.85 -3.73
N TYR A 60 0.02 2.88 -4.08
CA TYR A 60 1.43 3.13 -4.36
C TYR A 60 2.00 2.27 -5.51
N CYS A 61 3.15 2.69 -6.03
CA CYS A 61 3.90 2.00 -7.08
C CYS A 61 4.56 0.73 -6.55
N LYS A 62 4.34 -0.41 -7.21
CA LYS A 62 4.91 -1.68 -6.77
C LYS A 62 6.41 -1.80 -7.03
N VAL A 63 6.95 -1.00 -7.95
CA VAL A 63 8.37 -0.95 -8.30
C VAL A 63 9.13 -0.05 -7.32
N CYS A 64 8.92 1.27 -7.37
CA CYS A 64 9.69 2.23 -6.57
C CYS A 64 9.09 2.54 -5.19
N LYS A 65 7.91 1.99 -4.85
CA LYS A 65 7.18 2.25 -3.59
C LYS A 65 6.69 3.69 -3.41
N TRP A 66 6.82 4.52 -4.43
CA TRP A 66 6.33 5.89 -4.42
C TRP A 66 4.80 5.93 -4.27
N PRO A 67 4.26 6.71 -3.32
CA PRO A 67 2.83 6.90 -3.19
C PRO A 67 2.26 7.59 -4.43
N TYR A 68 1.11 7.14 -4.92
CA TYR A 68 0.53 7.71 -6.13
C TYR A 68 -0.03 9.12 -5.94
N ARG A 69 -0.23 9.60 -4.68
CA ARG A 69 -0.65 10.98 -4.42
C ARG A 69 0.34 12.02 -4.97
N PHE A 70 1.62 11.66 -5.11
CA PHE A 70 2.68 12.56 -5.57
C PHE A 70 2.90 12.46 -7.08
N GLY A 71 2.00 13.07 -7.86
CA GLY A 71 2.20 13.29 -9.30
C GLY A 71 1.88 12.09 -10.20
N THR A 72 0.80 11.36 -9.93
CA THR A 72 0.40 10.20 -10.76
C THR A 72 -0.65 10.58 -11.79
N VAL A 73 -0.53 10.03 -13.00
CA VAL A 73 -1.56 10.16 -14.02
C VAL A 73 -2.46 8.93 -13.99
N LEU A 74 -3.75 9.16 -13.74
CA LEU A 74 -4.80 8.14 -13.77
C LEU A 74 -5.59 8.23 -15.07
N ARG A 75 -5.75 7.11 -15.77
CA ARG A 75 -6.59 7.02 -16.97
C ARG A 75 -7.55 5.84 -16.86
N ILE A 76 -8.83 6.08 -17.10
CA ILE A 76 -9.85 5.02 -17.11
C ILE A 76 -10.19 4.68 -18.57
N ARG A 77 -10.04 3.42 -18.97
CA ARG A 77 -10.41 2.92 -20.30
C ARG A 77 -11.12 1.57 -20.18
N ARG A 78 -12.33 1.43 -20.74
CA ARG A 78 -13.06 0.15 -20.82
C ARG A 78 -13.02 -0.68 -19.52
N ARG A 79 -13.28 -0.06 -18.36
CA ARG A 79 -13.23 -0.67 -17.00
C ARG A 79 -11.83 -1.03 -16.47
N LEU A 80 -10.79 -0.51 -17.10
CA LEU A 80 -9.41 -0.62 -16.65
C LEU A 80 -8.93 0.74 -16.14
N LEU A 81 -8.47 0.77 -14.89
CA LEU A 81 -7.73 1.90 -14.35
C LEU A 81 -6.25 1.72 -14.68
N ILE A 82 -5.72 2.59 -15.53
CA ILE A 82 -4.32 2.67 -15.89
C ILE A 82 -3.69 3.75 -15.01
N VAL A 83 -2.73 3.34 -14.19
CA VAL A 83 -2.01 4.19 -13.25
C VAL A 83 -0.58 4.33 -13.74
N HIS A 84 -0.16 5.56 -14.03
CA HIS A 84 1.21 5.86 -14.44
C HIS A 84 1.97 6.54 -13.30
N CYS A 85 3.00 5.89 -12.78
CA CYS A 85 3.82 6.43 -11.70
C CYS A 85 4.57 7.68 -12.15
N GLY A 86 4.36 8.80 -11.46
CA GLY A 86 5.05 10.07 -11.73
C GLY A 86 6.55 10.06 -11.47
N HIS A 87 7.03 9.12 -10.65
CA HIS A 87 8.45 9.03 -10.29
C HIS A 87 9.24 8.10 -11.21
N CYS A 88 8.79 6.86 -11.42
CA CYS A 88 9.57 5.85 -12.15
C CYS A 88 9.02 5.51 -13.54
N GLY A 89 7.84 6.01 -13.90
CA GLY A 89 7.19 5.71 -15.18
C GLY A 89 6.52 4.34 -15.27
N ASP A 90 6.50 3.53 -14.19
CA ASP A 90 5.80 2.25 -14.18
C ASP A 90 4.30 2.41 -14.49
N ILE A 91 3.77 1.53 -15.34
CA ILE A 91 2.38 1.56 -15.79
C ILE A 91 1.65 0.35 -15.23
N ARG A 92 0.77 0.61 -14.27
CA ARG A 92 -0.05 -0.42 -13.64
C ARG A 92 -1.47 -0.41 -14.18
N ARG A 93 -1.99 -1.59 -14.47
CA ARG A 93 -3.37 -1.80 -14.96
C ARG A 93 -4.18 -2.50 -13.87
N ILE A 94 -5.25 -1.86 -13.43
CA ILE A 94 -6.11 -2.33 -12.34
C ILE A 94 -7.52 -2.53 -12.90
N PRO A 95 -8.03 -3.76 -12.97
CA PRO A 95 -9.42 -4.01 -13.32
C PRO A 95 -10.35 -3.37 -12.28
N LEU A 96 -11.35 -2.62 -12.75
CA LEU A 96 -12.42 -2.12 -11.92
C LEU A 96 -13.51 -3.20 -11.82
N GLU A 97 -13.77 -3.66 -10.60
CA GLU A 97 -14.88 -4.58 -10.32
C GLU A 97 -16.20 -3.84 -10.52
N LYS A 98 -17.27 -4.57 -10.90
CA LYS A 98 -18.60 -3.98 -10.98
C LYS A 98 -19.02 -3.56 -9.58
N VAL A 99 -19.39 -2.30 -9.40
CA VAL A 99 -20.20 -1.91 -8.24
C VAL A 99 -21.58 -2.49 -8.50
N SER A 100 -21.91 -3.64 -7.89
CA SER A 100 -23.29 -4.10 -7.82
C SER A 100 -24.04 -3.09 -6.94
N ARG A 101 -24.76 -2.16 -7.60
CA ARG A 101 -25.77 -1.34 -6.93
C ARG A 101 -26.97 -2.20 -6.59
#